data_AF-A0A370NYF6-F1
#
_entry.id   AF-A0A370NYF6-F1
#
_cell.length_a   1.000
_cell.length_b   1.000
_cell.length_c   1.000
_cell.angle_alpha   90.00
_cell.angle_beta   90.00
_cell.angle_gamma   90.00
#
_symmetry.space_group_name_H-M   'P 1'
#
loop_
_entity.id
_entity.type
_entity.pdbx_description
1 polymer ?
#
loop_
_entity_poly.entity_id
_entity_poly.type
_entity_poly.pdbx_seq_one_letter_code
_entity_poly.pdbx_strand_id
1 'polypeptide(L)'
;MAFTKQETPQIVACTAEGDMLDGTDGLFFGTTDGYVMREDVGTSFDGLAIKAVMRLQFNQFKLPANKKRFRKLVLEMEALDSVNISFRQQFDYSDGNYAASGTQGANAGAGGGVWDASSWDTFYWSQPLVSQAEANIDGVGRNMSRVLWHESAATSLKRFVRFDAAPSSDVNDALDTLSSGLDTLQGDVNRALKLPAGTADQTLALTAGQRANLVLALDASGNLTTNGGINGISDRRMLWARAKSAFGVA
;
A
#
# COMPACT_ATOMS: atom_id res chain seq x y z
N MET A 1 -32.30 -4.98 22.83
CA MET A 1 -31.09 -4.20 23.12
C MET A 1 -30.40 -3.88 21.80
N ALA A 2 -30.09 -2.61 21.56
CA ALA A 2 -29.20 -2.21 20.47
C ALA A 2 -27.77 -2.29 20.98
N PHE A 3 -26.82 -2.64 20.11
CA PHE A 3 -25.41 -2.63 20.45
C PHE A 3 -24.59 -2.34 19.20
N THR A 4 -23.44 -1.73 19.39
CA THR A 4 -22.39 -1.63 18.39
C THR A 4 -21.14 -2.23 19.00
N LYS A 5 -20.43 -3.06 18.23
CA LYS A 5 -19.17 -3.68 18.62
C LYS A 5 -18.22 -3.61 17.45
N GLN A 6 -16.98 -3.27 17.75
CA GLN A 6 -15.85 -3.39 16.85
C GLN A 6 -14.95 -4.49 17.39
N GLU A 7 -14.51 -5.39 16.52
CA GLU A 7 -13.58 -6.45 16.88
C GLU A 7 -12.15 -5.92 16.72
N THR A 8 -11.40 -5.93 17.82
CA THR A 8 -9.97 -5.66 17.84
C THR A 8 -9.22 -7.00 17.83
N PRO A 9 -8.39 -7.29 16.83
CA PRO A 9 -7.65 -8.56 16.79
C PRO A 9 -6.58 -8.66 17.89
N GLN A 10 -6.04 -7.52 18.33
CA GLN A 10 -5.04 -7.46 19.39
C GLN A 10 -5.67 -7.40 20.79
N ILE A 11 -5.03 -8.04 21.76
CA ILE A 11 -5.44 -8.01 23.16
C ILE A 11 -4.93 -6.72 23.80
N VAL A 12 -5.87 -5.91 24.31
CA VAL A 12 -5.57 -4.66 25.02
C VAL A 12 -5.02 -4.97 26.41
N ALA A 13 -3.81 -4.49 26.69
CA ALA A 13 -3.14 -4.60 27.98
C ALA A 13 -3.29 -3.33 28.84
N CYS A 14 -3.22 -2.16 28.21
CA CYS A 14 -3.42 -0.87 28.88
C CYS A 14 -4.01 0.16 27.91
N THR A 15 -4.62 1.21 28.45
CA THR A 15 -5.17 2.34 27.68
C THR A 15 -4.62 3.64 28.26
N ALA A 16 -4.27 4.58 27.41
CA ALA A 16 -3.80 5.91 27.80
C ALA A 16 -4.42 6.95 26.86
N GLU A 17 -4.84 8.08 27.43
CA GLU A 17 -5.28 9.25 26.68
C GLU A 17 -4.26 10.37 26.89
N GLY A 18 -4.10 11.25 25.90
CA GLY A 18 -3.25 12.42 26.05
C GLY A 18 -3.28 13.36 24.87
N ASP A 19 -2.90 14.60 25.14
CA ASP A 19 -2.84 15.66 24.13
C ASP A 19 -1.63 15.46 23.21
N MET A 20 -1.87 15.53 21.91
CA MET A 20 -0.83 15.50 20.88
C MET A 20 -0.23 16.89 20.67
N LEU A 21 0.95 16.94 20.07
CA LEU A 21 1.65 18.19 19.71
C LEU A 21 0.88 19.07 18.72
N ASP A 22 -0.07 18.51 17.97
CA ASP A 22 -0.96 19.22 17.07
C ASP A 22 -2.22 19.77 17.76
N GLY A 23 -2.36 19.57 19.08
CA GLY A 23 -3.50 20.01 19.87
C GLY A 23 -4.74 19.11 19.73
N THR A 24 -4.59 17.91 19.16
CA THR A 24 -5.65 16.89 19.11
C THR A 24 -5.55 15.92 20.29
N ASP A 25 -6.69 15.37 20.71
CA ASP A 25 -6.72 14.33 21.72
C ASP A 25 -6.39 12.98 21.07
N GLY A 26 -5.42 12.27 21.62
CA GLY A 26 -5.05 10.93 21.18
C GLY A 26 -5.45 9.87 22.20
N LEU A 27 -6.22 8.88 21.75
CA LEU A 27 -6.48 7.67 22.52
C LEU A 27 -5.53 6.56 22.06
N PHE A 28 -4.83 5.95 23.01
CA PHE A 28 -3.86 4.90 22.75
C PHE A 28 -4.18 3.66 23.56
N PHE A 29 -3.89 2.51 22.98
CA PHE A 29 -3.88 1.26 23.71
C PHE A 29 -2.57 0.51 23.49
N GLY A 30 -2.02 -0.01 24.60
CA GLY A 30 -0.91 -0.95 24.59
C GLY A 30 -1.45 -2.36 24.39
N THR A 31 -0.82 -3.12 23.52
CA THR A 31 -1.11 -4.53 23.28
C THR A 31 -0.23 -5.42 24.16
N THR A 32 -0.66 -6.66 24.41
CA THR A 32 0.17 -7.65 25.11
C THR A 32 1.48 -7.96 24.39
N ASP A 33 1.53 -7.69 23.09
CA ASP A 33 2.67 -7.96 22.22
C ASP A 33 3.71 -6.82 22.22
N GLY A 34 3.49 -5.78 23.04
CA GLY A 34 4.42 -4.67 23.23
C GLY A 34 4.25 -3.49 22.26
N TYR A 35 3.25 -3.54 21.39
CA TYR A 35 2.93 -2.43 20.48
C TYR A 35 2.00 -1.41 21.16
N VAL A 36 2.19 -0.13 20.83
CA VAL A 36 1.27 0.95 21.18
C VAL A 36 0.53 1.36 19.91
N MET A 37 -0.79 1.30 19.96
CA MET A 37 -1.67 1.59 18.83
C MET A 37 -2.49 2.84 19.15
N ARG A 38 -2.67 3.72 18.16
CA ARG A 38 -3.57 4.87 18.26
C ARG A 38 -4.96 4.49 17.76
N GLU A 39 -5.97 4.77 18.56
CA GLU A 39 -7.38 4.59 18.20
C GLU A 39 -7.86 5.75 17.31
N ASP A 40 -8.96 5.53 16.59
CA ASP A 40 -9.62 6.49 15.70
C ASP A 40 -8.77 7.03 14.55
N VAL A 41 -7.66 6.35 14.24
CA VAL A 41 -6.76 6.72 13.16
C VAL A 41 -6.47 5.52 12.27
N GLY A 42 -6.79 5.69 10.99
CA GLY A 42 -6.54 4.70 9.94
C GLY A 42 -7.74 3.83 9.64
N THR A 43 -7.60 3.00 8.61
CA THR A 43 -8.68 2.16 8.05
C THR A 43 -8.43 0.67 8.24
N SER A 44 -7.39 0.29 9.01
CA SER A 44 -6.97 -1.09 9.26
C SER A 44 -6.32 -1.22 10.64
N PHE A 45 -6.44 -2.40 11.27
CA PHE A 45 -5.63 -2.75 12.43
C PHE A 45 -4.31 -3.36 11.97
N ASP A 46 -3.29 -2.52 11.75
CA ASP A 46 -1.98 -2.97 11.26
C ASP A 46 -2.06 -3.78 9.94
N GLY A 47 -2.84 -3.28 8.98
CA GLY A 47 -3.10 -3.97 7.71
C GLY A 47 -4.15 -5.09 7.79
N LEU A 48 -4.63 -5.47 8.98
CA LEU A 48 -5.75 -6.39 9.16
C LEU A 48 -7.09 -5.66 9.01
N ALA A 49 -8.09 -6.43 8.59
CA ALA A 49 -9.45 -5.93 8.40
C ALA A 49 -10.09 -5.51 9.72
N ILE A 50 -10.73 -4.33 9.75
CA ILE A 50 -11.56 -3.91 10.87
C ILE A 50 -12.95 -4.49 10.67
N LYS A 51 -13.40 -5.30 11.63
CA LYS A 51 -14.77 -5.84 11.63
C LYS A 51 -15.63 -5.05 12.59
N ALA A 52 -16.71 -4.50 12.05
CA ALA A 52 -17.71 -3.77 12.83
C ALA A 52 -19.07 -4.45 12.70
N VAL A 53 -19.77 -4.61 13.82
CA VAL A 53 -21.13 -5.12 13.89
C VAL A 53 -21.98 -4.15 14.67
N MET A 54 -23.12 -3.78 14.11
CA MET A 54 -24.15 -3.02 14.81
C MET A 54 -25.49 -3.73 14.73
N ARG A 55 -26.23 -3.69 15.83
CA ARG A 55 -27.59 -4.19 15.91
C ARG A 55 -28.51 -3.04 16.28
N LEU A 56 -29.48 -2.80 15.40
CA LEU A 56 -30.56 -1.87 15.66
C LEU A 56 -31.62 -2.48 16.57
N GLN A 57 -32.27 -1.65 17.38
CA GLN A 57 -33.39 -2.02 18.23
C GLN A 57 -34.57 -2.59 17.42
N PHE A 58 -35.38 -3.43 18.06
CA PHE A 58 -36.64 -3.85 17.46
C PHE A 58 -37.61 -2.69 17.41
N ASN A 59 -37.94 -2.25 16.20
CA ASN A 59 -38.92 -1.20 15.98
C ASN A 59 -40.26 -1.81 15.58
N GLN A 60 -41.34 -1.26 16.14
CA GLN A 60 -42.73 -1.67 15.96
C GLN A 60 -43.44 -0.86 14.88
N PHE A 61 -42.79 0.15 14.29
CA PHE A 61 -43.29 0.99 13.18
C PHE A 61 -44.73 1.50 13.40
N LYS A 62 -45.00 2.05 14.58
CA LYS A 62 -46.29 2.66 15.01
C LYS A 62 -47.47 1.71 15.27
N LEU A 63 -47.36 0.39 15.02
CA LEU A 63 -48.46 -0.56 15.28
C LEU A 63 -47.92 -1.88 15.86
N PRO A 64 -47.80 -2.02 17.19
CA PRO A 64 -47.23 -3.21 17.84
C PRO A 64 -48.09 -4.47 17.70
N ALA A 65 -49.41 -4.33 17.66
CA ALA A 65 -50.32 -5.47 17.60
C ALA A 65 -50.47 -6.04 16.18
N ASN A 66 -50.20 -5.23 15.16
CA ASN A 66 -50.48 -5.56 13.77
C ASN A 66 -49.28 -6.22 13.10
N LYS A 67 -49.55 -7.33 12.42
CA LYS A 67 -48.57 -8.01 11.58
C LYS A 67 -48.33 -7.20 10.29
N LYS A 68 -47.07 -6.96 9.95
CA LYS A 68 -46.65 -6.14 8.80
C LYS A 68 -45.77 -6.95 7.88
N ARG A 69 -45.94 -6.73 6.58
CA ARG A 69 -45.03 -7.26 5.56
C ARG A 69 -44.03 -6.18 5.17
N PHE A 70 -42.75 -6.47 5.33
CA PHE A 70 -41.66 -5.61 4.93
C PHE A 70 -41.18 -6.01 3.53
N ARG A 71 -40.98 -5.03 2.65
CA ARG A 71 -40.67 -5.24 1.22
C ARG A 71 -39.37 -4.60 0.77
N LYS A 72 -38.99 -3.49 1.40
CA LYS A 72 -37.81 -2.71 1.07
C LYS A 72 -37.19 -2.15 2.33
N LEU A 73 -35.86 -2.19 2.38
CA LEU A 73 -35.05 -1.45 3.33
C LEU A 73 -34.29 -0.38 2.56
N VAL A 74 -34.36 0.85 3.05
CA VAL A 74 -33.53 1.96 2.57
C VAL A 74 -32.70 2.41 3.77
N LEU A 75 -31.39 2.37 3.64
CA LEU A 75 -30.44 2.86 4.62
C LEU A 75 -29.82 4.13 4.06
N GLU A 76 -30.01 5.24 4.74
CA GLU A 76 -29.31 6.49 4.45
C GLU A 76 -28.02 6.51 5.24
N MET A 77 -26.90 6.66 4.53
CA MET A 77 -25.59 6.70 5.17
C MET A 77 -24.67 7.68 4.46
N GLU A 78 -23.79 8.26 5.26
CA GLU A 78 -22.69 9.08 4.80
C GLU A 78 -21.42 8.26 4.98
N ALA A 79 -20.73 8.02 3.87
CA ALA A 79 -19.46 7.32 3.85
C ALA A 79 -18.47 8.13 3.04
N LEU A 80 -17.24 8.24 3.56
CA LEU A 80 -16.13 8.91 2.87
C LEU A 80 -15.67 8.13 1.63
N ASP A 81 -15.80 6.81 1.66
CA ASP A 81 -15.46 5.92 0.56
C ASP A 81 -16.57 4.89 0.31
N SER A 82 -16.50 4.12 -0.77
CA SER A 82 -17.49 3.07 -1.05
C SER A 82 -17.44 1.97 0.01
N VAL A 83 -18.58 1.70 0.65
CA VAL A 83 -18.71 0.71 1.73
C VAL A 83 -19.70 -0.37 1.33
N ASN A 84 -19.27 -1.63 1.44
CA ASN A 84 -20.16 -2.79 1.32
C ASN A 84 -20.67 -3.21 2.70
N ILE A 85 -21.97 -3.08 2.93
CA ILE A 85 -22.59 -3.46 4.20
C ILE A 85 -23.41 -4.73 4.01
N SER A 86 -23.10 -5.73 4.80
CA SER A 86 -23.92 -6.93 4.90
C SER A 86 -24.88 -6.79 6.06
N PHE A 87 -26.13 -7.24 5.89
CA PHE A 87 -27.11 -7.16 6.95
C PHE A 87 -28.08 -8.34 6.95
N ARG A 88 -28.66 -8.59 8.12
CA ARG A 88 -29.68 -9.61 8.34
C ARG A 88 -30.87 -9.05 9.08
N GLN A 89 -32.05 -9.48 8.64
CA GLN A 89 -33.33 -9.05 9.17
C GLN A 89 -33.83 -10.05 10.20
N GLN A 90 -34.20 -9.54 11.38
CA GLN A 90 -34.85 -10.33 12.42
C GLN A 90 -36.25 -9.78 12.69
N PHE A 91 -37.24 -10.67 12.77
CA PHE A 91 -38.64 -10.33 13.01
C PHE A 91 -39.08 -10.88 14.37
N ASP A 92 -40.05 -10.22 15.00
CA ASP A 92 -40.72 -10.68 16.22
C ASP A 92 -39.76 -11.15 17.32
N TYR A 93 -38.81 -10.29 17.66
CA TYR A 93 -37.77 -10.59 18.66
C TYR A 93 -36.91 -11.83 18.36
N SER A 94 -36.89 -12.30 17.11
CA SER A 94 -36.25 -13.54 16.70
C SER A 94 -36.86 -14.77 17.40
N ASP A 95 -38.18 -14.80 17.58
CA ASP A 95 -38.94 -15.90 18.21
C ASP A 95 -38.87 -17.24 17.45
N GLY A 96 -38.29 -17.25 16.25
CA GLY A 96 -38.13 -18.44 15.40
C GLY A 96 -39.42 -18.88 14.69
N ASN A 97 -40.53 -18.19 14.92
CA ASN A 97 -41.84 -18.50 14.37
C ASN A 97 -41.95 -18.03 12.90
N TYR A 98 -41.16 -17.01 12.55
CA TYR A 98 -40.98 -16.54 11.18
C TYR A 98 -39.53 -16.75 10.74
N ALA A 99 -39.36 -17.20 9.50
CA ALA A 99 -38.03 -17.36 8.92
C ALA A 99 -37.27 -16.04 8.97
N ALA A 100 -36.10 -16.04 9.61
CA ALA A 100 -35.17 -14.93 9.51
C ALA A 100 -34.73 -14.82 8.05
N SER A 101 -34.69 -13.60 7.52
CA SER A 101 -34.23 -13.40 6.15
C SER A 101 -32.78 -13.84 6.00
N GLY A 102 -32.41 -14.21 4.77
CA GLY A 102 -31.02 -14.47 4.40
C GLY A 102 -30.15 -13.22 4.59
N THR A 103 -28.84 -13.43 4.66
CA THR A 103 -27.88 -12.32 4.58
C THR A 103 -28.04 -11.63 3.24
N GLN A 104 -28.20 -10.30 3.28
CA GLN A 104 -28.28 -9.46 2.09
C GLN A 104 -27.15 -8.44 2.14
N GLY A 105 -26.55 -8.13 0.98
CA GLY A 105 -25.60 -7.04 0.83
C GLY A 105 -26.29 -5.78 0.35
N ALA A 106 -25.89 -4.63 0.87
CA ALA A 106 -26.24 -3.33 0.35
C ALA A 106 -24.95 -2.52 0.17
N ASN A 107 -24.81 -1.86 -0.98
CA ASN A 107 -23.64 -1.03 -1.28
C ASN A 107 -24.05 0.44 -1.13
N ALA A 108 -23.24 1.21 -0.41
CA ALA A 108 -23.32 2.65 -0.37
C ALA A 108 -22.12 3.27 -1.10
N GLY A 109 -22.43 4.16 -2.04
CA GLY A 109 -21.42 5.01 -2.68
C GLY A 109 -20.94 6.10 -1.73
N ALA A 110 -19.78 6.66 -2.03
CA ALA A 110 -19.26 7.81 -1.30
C ALA A 110 -20.09 9.07 -1.55
N GLY A 111 -20.10 10.00 -0.58
CA GLY A 111 -20.83 11.26 -0.69
C GLY A 111 -20.28 12.20 -1.78
N GLY A 112 -21.18 12.92 -2.46
CA GLY A 112 -20.82 13.99 -3.41
C GLY A 112 -20.61 15.35 -2.74
N GLY A 113 -19.90 16.26 -3.40
CA GLY A 113 -19.60 17.60 -2.90
C GLY A 113 -20.58 18.68 -3.32
N VAL A 114 -20.70 19.73 -2.50
CA VAL A 114 -21.49 20.95 -2.75
C VAL A 114 -20.55 22.07 -3.18
N TRP A 115 -20.91 22.76 -4.26
CA TRP A 115 -20.18 23.92 -4.77
C TRP A 115 -20.04 25.01 -3.69
N ASP A 116 -18.85 25.60 -3.56
CA ASP A 116 -18.49 26.65 -2.57
C ASP A 116 -18.61 26.25 -1.08
N ALA A 117 -18.91 24.99 -0.75
CA ALA A 117 -19.00 24.51 0.64
C ALA A 117 -18.12 23.29 0.92
N SER A 118 -17.88 22.44 -0.08
CA SER A 118 -17.06 21.25 0.09
C SER A 118 -15.59 21.52 -0.22
N SER A 119 -14.69 20.90 0.56
CA SER A 119 -13.26 20.87 0.24
C SER A 119 -13.05 20.16 -1.09
N TRP A 120 -12.34 20.82 -2.01
CA TRP A 120 -12.01 20.25 -3.32
C TRP A 120 -11.08 19.03 -3.14
N ASP A 121 -11.18 18.06 -4.05
CA ASP A 121 -10.45 16.77 -4.04
C ASP A 121 -10.79 15.77 -2.91
N THR A 122 -11.80 16.02 -2.07
CA THR A 122 -12.21 15.09 -1.00
C THR A 122 -13.53 14.37 -1.25
N PHE A 123 -14.18 14.60 -2.39
CA PHE A 123 -15.49 14.02 -2.73
C PHE A 123 -15.51 13.46 -4.14
N TYR A 124 -16.45 12.55 -4.40
CA TYR A 124 -16.59 11.93 -5.71
C TYR A 124 -17.51 12.75 -6.63
N TRP A 125 -17.08 12.94 -7.87
CA TRP A 125 -17.86 13.65 -8.88
C TRP A 125 -19.17 12.91 -9.20
N SER A 126 -20.24 13.68 -9.38
CA SER A 126 -21.56 13.18 -9.80
C SER A 126 -22.21 12.17 -8.83
N GLN A 127 -21.86 12.21 -7.54
CA GLN A 127 -22.53 11.44 -6.49
C GLN A 127 -23.57 12.28 -5.71
N PRO A 128 -24.64 11.66 -5.18
CA PRO A 128 -25.57 12.33 -4.29
C PRO A 128 -24.91 12.69 -2.94
N LEU A 129 -25.39 13.76 -2.29
CA LEU A 129 -24.86 14.25 -1.01
C LEU A 129 -24.99 13.22 0.13
N VAL A 130 -26.09 12.47 0.12
CA VAL A 130 -26.33 11.35 1.04
C VAL A 130 -26.51 10.10 0.21
N SER A 131 -25.73 9.07 0.50
CA SER A 131 -25.83 7.79 -0.19
C SER A 131 -26.99 6.97 0.38
N GLN A 132 -27.74 6.33 -0.52
CA GLN A 132 -28.83 5.43 -0.14
C GLN A 132 -28.46 4.00 -0.53
N ALA A 133 -28.29 3.16 0.48
CA ALA A 133 -28.12 1.73 0.31
C ALA A 133 -29.51 1.07 0.37
N GLU A 134 -29.97 0.60 -0.79
CA GLU A 134 -31.28 -0.04 -0.93
C GLU A 134 -31.15 -1.55 -1.01
N ALA A 135 -32.05 -2.26 -0.33
CA ALA A 135 -32.13 -3.70 -0.44
C ALA A 135 -33.58 -4.19 -0.37
N ASN A 136 -33.91 -5.10 -1.27
CA ASN A 136 -35.20 -5.80 -1.26
C ASN A 136 -35.18 -6.83 -0.13
N ILE A 137 -36.20 -6.74 0.72
CA ILE A 137 -36.36 -7.64 1.85
C ILE A 137 -37.74 -8.28 1.74
N ASP A 138 -37.87 -9.55 2.10
CA ASP A 138 -39.18 -10.15 2.29
C ASP A 138 -39.24 -10.75 3.68
N GLY A 139 -40.32 -10.46 4.38
CA GLY A 139 -40.51 -10.92 5.73
C GLY A 139 -41.72 -10.29 6.37
N VAL A 140 -42.29 -11.03 7.31
CA VAL A 140 -43.54 -10.64 7.95
C VAL A 140 -43.38 -10.74 9.46
N GLY A 141 -43.72 -9.67 10.18
CA GLY A 141 -43.63 -9.60 11.64
C GLY A 141 -44.35 -8.37 12.19
N ARG A 142 -44.60 -8.36 13.49
CA ARG A 142 -45.13 -7.19 14.23
C ARG A 142 -44.04 -6.16 14.51
N ASN A 143 -42.83 -6.64 14.78
CA ASN A 143 -41.65 -5.81 14.96
C ASN A 143 -40.46 -6.37 14.18
N MET A 144 -39.42 -5.55 14.10
CA MET A 144 -38.31 -5.85 13.23
C MET A 144 -37.02 -5.15 13.70
N SER A 145 -35.93 -5.91 13.70
CA SER A 145 -34.56 -5.46 14.00
C SER A 145 -33.64 -5.82 12.83
N ARG A 146 -32.48 -5.17 12.80
CA ARG A 146 -31.43 -5.37 11.79
C ARG A 146 -30.11 -5.55 12.50
N VAL A 147 -29.37 -6.56 12.09
CA VAL A 147 -27.95 -6.68 12.40
C VAL A 147 -27.21 -6.34 11.13
N LEU A 148 -26.35 -5.34 11.17
CA LEU A 148 -25.48 -4.92 10.09
C LEU A 148 -24.05 -5.24 10.48
N TRP A 149 -23.25 -5.64 9.51
CA TRP A 149 -21.82 -5.83 9.68
C TRP A 149 -21.08 -5.41 8.42
N HIS A 150 -19.86 -4.94 8.65
CA HIS A 150 -18.95 -4.49 7.62
C HIS A 150 -17.53 -4.92 7.98
N GLU A 151 -16.75 -5.24 6.95
CA GLU A 151 -15.33 -5.51 7.04
C GLU A 151 -14.60 -4.55 6.11
N SER A 152 -13.70 -3.74 6.65
CA SER A 152 -12.83 -2.85 5.86
C SER A 152 -11.40 -3.35 5.94
N ALA A 153 -10.78 -3.61 4.78
CA ALA A 153 -9.37 -3.97 4.68
C ALA A 153 -8.74 -3.14 3.57
N ALA A 154 -8.31 -1.92 3.90
CA ALA A 154 -7.42 -1.20 3.00
C ALA A 154 -6.00 -1.72 3.21
N THR A 155 -5.50 -2.54 2.29
CA THR A 155 -4.06 -2.74 2.13
C THR A 155 -3.49 -1.42 1.62
N SER A 156 -3.17 -0.51 2.53
CA SER A 156 -2.33 0.64 2.19
C SER A 156 -1.03 0.08 1.61
N LEU A 157 -0.82 0.29 0.31
CA LEU A 157 0.47 0.02 -0.33
C LEU A 157 1.49 0.98 0.28
N LYS A 158 2.06 0.57 1.42
CA LYS A 158 3.19 1.21 2.09
C LYS A 158 4.46 1.00 1.27
N ARG A 159 4.55 1.61 0.09
CA ARG A 159 5.82 1.73 -0.62
C ARG A 159 6.51 3.01 -0.13
N PHE A 160 7.66 2.79 0.49
CA PHE A 160 8.40 3.66 1.40
C PHE A 160 7.86 3.62 2.83
N VAL A 161 8.39 2.63 3.57
CA VAL A 161 8.61 2.57 5.01
C VAL A 161 7.96 3.73 5.77
N ARG A 162 6.68 3.59 6.10
CA ARG A 162 6.07 4.35 7.20
C ARG A 162 6.05 3.45 8.42
N PHE A 163 6.94 3.71 9.37
CA PHE A 163 6.92 3.11 10.70
C PHE A 163 5.75 3.70 11.50
N ASP A 164 4.51 3.38 11.11
CA ASP A 164 3.35 3.86 11.87
C ASP A 164 3.10 2.99 13.11
N ALA A 165 3.61 1.75 13.11
CA ALA A 165 3.70 0.87 14.28
C ALA A 165 4.74 -0.22 13.98
N ALA A 166 5.96 -0.07 14.46
CA ALA A 166 6.98 -1.11 14.43
C ALA A 166 7.66 -1.15 15.80
N PRO A 167 8.09 -2.33 16.29
CA PRO A 167 8.92 -2.38 17.50
C PRO A 167 10.15 -1.53 17.31
N SER A 168 10.65 -0.93 18.40
CA SER A 168 11.86 -0.11 18.33
C SER A 168 13.08 -0.88 17.81
N SER A 169 13.13 -2.21 17.96
CA SER A 169 14.15 -3.07 17.36
C SER A 169 14.13 -3.01 15.84
N ASP A 170 12.96 -3.15 15.24
CA ASP A 170 12.81 -3.27 13.79
C ASP A 170 13.04 -1.92 13.11
N VAL A 171 12.67 -0.83 13.79
CA VAL A 171 13.00 0.53 13.36
C VAL A 171 14.52 0.72 13.36
N ASN A 172 15.20 0.30 14.42
CA ASN A 172 16.66 0.42 14.53
C ASN A 172 17.37 -0.44 13.48
N ASP A 173 16.95 -1.69 13.28
CA ASP A 173 17.53 -2.58 12.27
C ASP A 173 17.34 -2.05 10.85
N ALA A 174 16.17 -1.46 10.57
CA ALA A 174 15.88 -0.83 9.29
C ALA A 174 16.72 0.44 9.08
N LEU A 175 16.90 1.27 10.11
CA LEU A 175 17.76 2.45 10.05
C LEU A 175 19.23 2.07 9.84
N ASP A 176 19.71 1.02 10.51
CA ASP A 176 21.07 0.51 10.33
C ASP A 176 21.29 -0.02 8.91
N THR A 177 20.30 -0.75 8.37
CA THR A 177 20.34 -1.23 6.99
C THR A 177 20.40 -0.07 5.99
N LEU A 178 19.59 0.97 6.20
CA LEU A 178 19.52 2.13 5.32
C LEU A 178 20.79 2.98 5.40
N SER A 179 21.35 3.13 6.60
CA SER A 179 22.65 3.77 6.85
C SER A 179 23.77 3.05 6.09
N SER A 180 23.84 1.71 6.20
CA SER A 180 24.82 0.91 5.47
C SER A 180 24.66 1.02 3.95
N GLY A 181 23.42 1.07 3.46
CA GLY A 181 23.12 1.28 2.05
C GLY A 181 23.59 2.65 1.55
N LEU A 182 23.40 3.71 2.35
CA LEU A 182 23.86 5.05 2.00
C LEU A 182 25.40 5.15 2.00
N ASP A 183 26.08 4.46 2.92
CA ASP A 183 27.54 4.37 2.95
C ASP A 183 28.08 3.66 1.69
N THR A 184 27.42 2.59 1.25
CA THR A 184 27.79 1.93 -0.02
C THR A 184 27.55 2.82 -1.24
N LEU A 185 26.42 3.53 -1.30
CA LEU A 185 26.12 4.49 -2.37
C LEU A 185 27.15 5.62 -2.40
N GLN A 186 27.51 6.16 -1.23
CA GLN A 186 28.55 7.18 -1.10
C GLN A 186 29.91 6.64 -1.58
N GLY A 187 30.23 5.39 -1.26
CA GLY A 187 31.40 4.68 -1.78
C GLY A 187 31.39 4.53 -3.31
N ASP A 188 30.25 4.15 -3.88
CA ASP A 188 30.06 3.99 -5.32
C ASP A 188 30.12 5.34 -6.05
N VAL A 189 29.52 6.40 -5.50
CA VAL A 189 29.64 7.77 -6.01
C VAL A 189 31.09 8.26 -5.94
N ASN A 190 31.83 7.88 -4.90
CA ASN A 190 33.24 8.22 -4.77
C ASN A 190 34.15 7.42 -5.71
N ARG A 191 33.75 6.19 -6.07
CA ARG A 191 34.43 5.35 -7.08
C ARG A 191 34.00 5.68 -8.52
N ALA A 192 32.82 6.27 -8.70
CA ALA A 192 32.33 6.69 -9.99
C ALA A 192 33.32 7.69 -10.61
N LEU A 193 33.46 7.63 -11.94
CA LEU A 193 34.32 8.53 -12.70
C LEU A 193 33.81 9.98 -12.54
N LYS A 194 34.34 10.71 -11.55
CA LYS A 194 33.99 12.12 -11.34
C LYS A 194 34.67 12.97 -12.41
N LEU A 195 33.88 13.66 -13.23
CA LEU A 195 34.36 14.80 -14.01
C LEU A 195 34.83 15.87 -13.01
N PRO A 196 36.05 16.43 -13.13
CA PRO A 196 36.45 17.58 -12.34
C PRO A 196 35.41 18.69 -12.45
N ALA A 197 34.98 19.23 -11.30
CA ALA A 197 33.94 20.24 -11.23
C ALA A 197 34.25 21.41 -12.19
N GLY A 198 33.35 21.66 -13.15
CA GLY A 198 33.48 22.76 -14.11
C GLY A 198 34.10 22.43 -15.46
N THR A 199 34.33 21.16 -15.81
CA THR A 199 34.85 20.77 -17.14
C THR A 199 33.80 20.00 -17.92
N ALA A 200 33.33 20.54 -19.05
CA ALA A 200 32.30 19.90 -19.88
C ALA A 200 32.78 18.60 -20.52
N ASP A 201 34.09 18.45 -20.75
CA ASP A 201 34.68 17.31 -21.48
C ASP A 201 35.95 16.78 -20.80
N GLN A 202 35.98 15.48 -20.48
CA GLN A 202 37.22 14.77 -20.17
C GLN A 202 37.89 14.32 -21.48
N THR A 203 38.73 15.19 -22.04
CA THR A 203 39.48 14.86 -23.25
C THR A 203 40.63 13.91 -22.89
N LEU A 204 40.54 12.65 -23.31
CA LEU A 204 41.65 11.70 -23.23
C LEU A 204 42.71 12.11 -24.27
N ALA A 205 43.81 12.69 -23.80
CA ALA A 205 44.89 13.16 -24.66
C ALA A 205 45.63 11.97 -25.29
N LEU A 206 45.30 11.66 -26.55
CA LEU A 206 45.89 10.58 -27.33
C LEU A 206 46.84 11.18 -28.37
N THR A 207 48.04 10.63 -28.46
CA THR A 207 49.03 11.03 -29.47
C THR A 207 48.51 10.68 -30.88
N ALA A 208 48.90 11.46 -31.89
CA ALA A 208 48.49 11.22 -33.27
C ALA A 208 48.85 9.77 -33.70
N GLY A 209 47.83 8.97 -34.04
CA GLY A 209 47.97 7.54 -34.36
C GLY A 209 47.27 6.59 -33.38
N GLN A 210 46.98 7.01 -32.14
CA GLN A 210 46.30 6.16 -31.13
C GLN A 210 44.76 6.14 -31.23
N ARG A 211 44.17 6.80 -32.24
CA ARG A 211 42.70 6.91 -32.41
C ARG A 211 42.07 5.68 -33.08
N ALA A 212 42.85 4.88 -33.80
CA ALA A 212 42.35 3.65 -34.42
C ALA A 212 42.43 2.50 -33.39
N ASN A 213 41.31 1.82 -33.13
CA ASN A 213 41.19 0.69 -32.20
C ASN A 213 41.51 1.01 -30.72
N LEU A 214 41.18 2.21 -30.23
CA LEU A 214 41.27 2.49 -28.79
C LEU A 214 40.19 1.71 -28.04
N VAL A 215 40.61 0.68 -27.30
CA VAL A 215 39.74 -0.03 -26.37
C VAL A 215 39.92 0.59 -24.98
N LEU A 216 38.85 1.19 -24.48
CA LEU A 216 38.75 1.63 -23.10
C LEU A 216 38.34 0.44 -22.25
N ALA A 217 39.14 0.12 -21.24
CA ALA A 217 38.87 -0.98 -20.31
C ALA A 217 38.98 -0.49 -18.87
N LEU A 218 38.22 -1.12 -17.98
CA LEU A 218 38.37 -0.94 -16.53
C LEU A 218 39.42 -1.94 -16.04
N ASP A 219 40.39 -1.50 -15.23
CA ASP A 219 41.31 -2.42 -14.55
C ASP A 219 40.61 -3.16 -13.40
N ALA A 220 41.34 -4.09 -12.75
CA ALA A 220 40.81 -4.87 -11.61
C ALA A 220 40.41 -4.00 -10.40
N SER A 221 40.79 -2.72 -10.40
CA SER A 221 40.45 -1.71 -9.39
C SER A 221 39.36 -0.74 -9.86
N GLY A 222 38.83 -0.89 -11.08
CA GLY A 222 37.77 -0.06 -11.66
C GLY A 222 38.24 1.26 -12.29
N ASN A 223 39.55 1.47 -12.47
CA ASN A 223 40.04 2.67 -13.14
C ASN A 223 39.94 2.55 -14.66
N LEU A 224 39.63 3.65 -15.35
CA LEU A 224 39.63 3.71 -16.81
C LEU A 224 41.07 3.69 -17.34
N THR A 225 41.44 2.64 -18.07
CA THR A 225 42.76 2.50 -18.69
C THR A 225 42.62 2.42 -20.22
N THR A 226 43.64 2.89 -20.93
CA THR A 226 43.79 2.62 -22.35
C THR A 226 44.57 1.32 -22.50
N ASN A 227 43.95 0.31 -23.10
CA ASN A 227 44.64 -0.96 -23.31
C ASN A 227 45.64 -0.79 -24.46
N GLY A 228 46.91 -0.56 -24.12
CA GLY A 228 48.00 -0.50 -25.07
C GLY A 228 48.21 -1.84 -25.76
N GLY A 229 47.67 -1.99 -26.97
CA GLY A 229 48.04 -3.04 -27.91
C GLY A 229 47.12 -4.26 -27.93
N ILE A 230 46.20 -4.30 -28.90
CA ILE A 230 45.68 -5.58 -29.40
C ILE A 230 46.82 -6.26 -30.16
N ASN A 231 47.64 -7.04 -29.45
CA ASN A 231 48.54 -8.02 -30.05
C ASN A 231 47.70 -9.14 -30.65
N GLY A 232 47.22 -8.96 -31.89
CA GLY A 232 46.34 -9.95 -32.52
C GLY A 232 46.00 -9.75 -33.99
N ILE A 233 46.35 -8.61 -34.60
CA ILE A 233 46.31 -8.47 -36.07
C ILE A 233 47.75 -8.50 -36.58
N SER A 234 48.44 -9.63 -36.35
CA SER A 234 49.59 -9.99 -37.17
C SER A 234 49.04 -10.58 -38.47
N ASP A 235 49.12 -9.77 -39.52
CA ASP A 235 49.52 -10.17 -40.86
C ASP A 235 49.27 -11.65 -41.21
N ARG A 236 48.03 -11.98 -41.59
CA ARG A 236 47.70 -13.30 -42.16
C ARG A 236 47.14 -13.17 -43.56
N ARG A 237 47.90 -12.57 -44.49
CA ARG A 237 47.91 -12.98 -45.90
C ARG A 237 49.23 -12.58 -46.56
N MET A 238 50.27 -13.38 -46.39
CA MET A 238 51.18 -13.80 -47.47
C MET A 238 52.31 -14.65 -46.87
N LEU A 239 52.27 -15.97 -47.10
CA LEU A 239 53.41 -16.76 -47.59
C LEU A 239 52.99 -18.22 -47.71
N TRP A 240 52.88 -18.72 -48.94
CA TRP A 240 53.09 -20.13 -49.22
C TRP A 240 54.60 -20.33 -49.40
N ALA A 241 55.19 -21.22 -48.60
CA ALA A 241 56.59 -21.62 -48.69
C ALA A 241 56.70 -23.11 -49.04
N ARG A 242 57.58 -23.45 -49.99
CA ARG A 242 58.32 -24.73 -50.15
C ARG A 242 59.50 -24.45 -51.11
N ALA A 243 60.67 -25.05 -51.05
CA ALA A 243 61.44 -25.83 -50.07
C ALA A 243 62.91 -25.86 -50.59
N LYS A 244 63.82 -26.38 -49.78
CA LYS A 244 65.28 -26.13 -49.74
C LYS A 244 66.14 -26.97 -50.73
N SER A 245 67.18 -26.32 -51.26
CA SER A 245 68.58 -26.75 -51.58
C SER A 245 68.91 -27.93 -52.51
N ALA A 246 69.79 -27.70 -53.51
CA ALA A 246 71.19 -28.18 -53.54
C ALA A 246 71.93 -27.88 -54.87
N PHE A 247 73.18 -27.40 -54.75
CA PHE A 247 74.39 -27.63 -55.58
C PHE A 247 74.40 -27.62 -57.12
N GLY A 248 75.36 -26.87 -57.70
CA GLY A 248 76.23 -27.42 -58.77
C GLY A 248 76.33 -26.65 -60.09
N VAL A 249 77.41 -25.86 -60.21
CA VAL A 249 78.27 -25.52 -61.37
C VAL A 249 77.89 -25.97 -62.80
N ALA A 250 78.13 -25.01 -63.72
CA ALA A 250 78.20 -25.03 -65.20
C ALA A 250 76.89 -24.75 -65.96
#